data_AF-A0A6G3LNZ6-F1
#
_entry.id   AF-A0A6G3LNZ6-F1
#
_cell.length_a   1.000
_cell.length_b   1.000
_cell.length_c   1.000
_cell.angle_alpha   90.00
_cell.angle_beta   90.00
_cell.angle_gamma   90.00
#
_symmetry.space_group_name_H-M   'P 1'
#
loop_
_entity.id
_entity.type
_entity.pdbx_description
1 polymer ?
#
loop_
_entity_poly.entity_id
_entity_poly.type
_entity_poly.pdbx_seq_one_letter_code
_entity_poly.pdbx_strand_id
1 'polypeptide(L)'
;MIDLEEVKRALEKPSPYGPDIDLSRYKIDEGGIIYREPSQEIIESAREKVGISVEQATYLQVGETVFARAMAEKLFKEYNVVVKPLFKALKEDKLAEKLAWTLLRPDQDKYTAYAYLYGKE
;
A
#
# COMPACT_ATOMS: atom_id res chain seq x y z
N MET A 1 0.31 -18.00 13.93
CA MET A 1 1.48 -17.97 13.03
C MET A 1 0.94 -18.12 11.62
N ILE A 2 1.36 -17.27 10.68
CA ILE A 2 0.89 -17.34 9.29
C ILE A 2 1.53 -18.58 8.65
N ASP A 3 0.71 -19.46 8.07
CA ASP A 3 1.18 -20.66 7.36
C ASP A 3 1.44 -20.30 5.89
N LEU A 4 2.71 -20.16 5.53
CA LEU A 4 3.12 -19.75 4.18
C LEU A 4 2.64 -20.69 3.08
N GLU A 5 2.44 -21.97 3.35
CA GLU A 5 1.95 -22.91 2.34
C GLU A 5 0.47 -22.70 2.05
N GLU A 6 -0.34 -22.40 3.08
CA GLU A 6 -1.74 -22.00 2.89
C GLU A 6 -1.87 -20.66 2.16
N VAL A 7 -0.99 -19.70 2.43
CA VAL A 7 -0.99 -18.43 1.68
C VAL A 7 -0.68 -18.66 0.20
N LYS A 8 0.32 -19.49 -0.13
CA LYS A 8 0.63 -19.82 -1.53
C LYS A 8 -0.54 -20.52 -2.22
N ARG A 9 -1.21 -21.45 -1.54
CA ARG A 9 -2.41 -22.12 -2.06
C ARG A 9 -3.54 -21.13 -2.33
N ALA A 10 -3.68 -20.11 -1.48
CA ALA A 10 -4.70 -19.09 -1.64
C ALA A 10 -4.54 -18.22 -2.89
N LEU A 11 -3.39 -18.23 -3.57
CA LEU A 11 -3.23 -17.54 -4.88
C LEU A 11 -4.23 -18.02 -5.95
N GLU A 12 -4.71 -19.25 -5.84
CA GLU A 12 -5.73 -19.81 -6.75
C GLU A 12 -7.17 -19.68 -6.20
N LYS A 13 -7.34 -19.11 -5.00
CA LYS A 13 -8.61 -19.04 -4.31
C LYS A 13 -9.37 -17.77 -4.71
N PRO A 14 -10.49 -17.85 -5.45
CA PRO A 14 -11.26 -16.66 -5.80
C PRO A 14 -11.92 -16.01 -4.56
N SER A 15 -12.12 -14.70 -4.64
CA SER A 15 -13.00 -14.01 -3.69
C SER A 15 -14.43 -14.53 -3.82
N PRO A 16 -15.20 -14.64 -2.72
CA PRO A 16 -16.61 -15.04 -2.77
C PRO A 16 -17.49 -14.04 -3.52
N TYR A 17 -17.02 -12.82 -3.73
CA TYR A 17 -17.75 -11.74 -4.39
C TYR A 17 -16.93 -11.09 -5.49
N GLY A 18 -17.63 -10.60 -6.51
CA GLY A 18 -17.03 -9.88 -7.64
C GLY A 18 -16.49 -10.81 -8.73
N PRO A 19 -15.97 -10.25 -9.83
CA PRO A 19 -15.35 -11.01 -10.89
C PRO A 19 -14.06 -11.68 -10.42
N ASP A 20 -13.77 -12.84 -11.01
CA ASP A 20 -12.50 -13.50 -10.78
C ASP A 20 -11.42 -12.94 -11.71
N ILE A 21 -10.42 -12.27 -11.15
CA ILE A 21 -9.36 -11.60 -11.89
C ILE A 21 -8.12 -12.49 -11.96
N ASP A 22 -7.58 -12.66 -13.17
CA ASP A 22 -6.31 -13.32 -13.42
C ASP A 22 -5.15 -12.35 -13.10
N LEU A 23 -4.58 -12.48 -11.91
CA LEU A 23 -3.52 -11.61 -11.39
C LEU A 23 -2.18 -11.78 -12.14
N SER A 24 -1.98 -12.88 -12.87
CA SER A 24 -0.75 -13.11 -13.66
C SER A 24 -0.58 -12.13 -14.82
N ARG A 25 -1.66 -11.46 -15.22
CA ARG A 25 -1.69 -10.46 -16.28
C ARG A 25 -1.16 -9.10 -15.85
N TYR A 26 -0.97 -8.89 -14.55
CA TYR A 26 -0.56 -7.61 -13.97
C TYR A 26 0.91 -7.68 -13.56
N LYS A 27 1.63 -6.59 -13.79
CA LYS A 27 3.03 -6.46 -13.38
C LYS A 27 3.09 -5.61 -12.12
N ILE A 28 3.82 -6.10 -11.13
CA ILE A 28 4.15 -5.32 -9.94
C ILE A 28 5.40 -4.50 -10.28
N ASP A 29 5.31 -3.20 -10.08
CA ASP A 29 6.46 -2.30 -10.24
C ASP A 29 7.49 -2.54 -9.11
N GLU A 30 8.75 -2.18 -9.32
CA GLU A 30 9.75 -2.17 -8.25
C GLU A 30 9.34 -1.25 -7.11
N GLY A 31 8.71 -0.12 -7.43
CA GLY A 31 8.25 0.85 -6.46
C GLY A 31 9.39 1.54 -5.73
N GLY A 32 9.04 2.34 -4.72
CA GLY A 32 10.03 3.02 -3.89
C GLY A 32 9.52 4.33 -3.30
N ILE A 33 10.44 5.11 -2.71
CA ILE A 33 10.14 6.46 -2.23
C ILE A 33 10.75 7.48 -3.17
N ILE A 34 9.92 8.38 -3.64
CA ILE A 34 10.33 9.56 -4.39
C ILE A 34 10.15 10.79 -3.50
N TYR A 35 11.23 11.55 -3.28
CA TYR A 35 11.26 12.79 -2.49
C TYR A 35 11.09 14.05 -3.35
N ARG A 36 10.35 13.96 -4.46
CA ARG A 36 10.05 15.07 -5.36
C ARG A 36 8.54 15.16 -5.56
N GLU A 37 8.06 16.30 -6.02
CA GLU A 37 6.64 16.44 -6.36
C GLU A 37 6.24 15.45 -7.47
N PRO A 38 5.00 14.93 -7.43
CA PRO A 38 4.47 14.10 -8.50
C PRO A 38 4.38 14.90 -9.82
N SER A 39 4.35 14.18 -10.94
CA SER A 39 4.18 14.81 -12.25
C SER A 39 2.84 15.54 -12.34
N GLN A 40 2.76 16.55 -13.21
CA GLN A 40 1.54 17.30 -13.48
C GLN A 40 0.37 16.36 -13.86
N GLU A 41 0.64 15.31 -14.63
CA GLU A 41 -0.33 14.28 -15.00
C GLU A 41 -0.93 13.56 -13.78
N ILE A 42 -0.10 13.23 -12.78
CA ILE A 42 -0.56 12.60 -11.54
C ILE A 42 -1.44 13.58 -10.75
N ILE A 43 -1.05 14.86 -10.69
CA ILE A 43 -1.79 15.92 -9.99
C ILE A 43 -3.16 16.13 -10.62
N GLU A 44 -3.20 16.26 -11.94
CA GLU A 44 -4.44 16.42 -12.72
C GLU A 44 -5.34 15.19 -12.58
N SER A 45 -4.78 13.98 -12.73
CA SER A 45 -5.53 12.73 -12.56
C SER A 45 -6.12 12.61 -11.15
N ALA A 46 -5.38 12.99 -10.10
CA ALA A 46 -5.88 12.97 -8.71
C ALA A 46 -7.04 13.97 -8.52
N ARG A 47 -6.93 15.16 -9.10
CA ARG A 47 -7.98 16.17 -9.01
C ARG A 47 -9.24 15.76 -9.78
N GLU A 48 -9.09 15.28 -11.01
CA GLU A 48 -10.21 15.01 -11.90
C GLU A 48 -10.95 13.71 -11.56
N LYS A 49 -10.22 12.65 -11.19
CA LYS A 49 -10.81 11.32 -10.98
C LYS A 49 -11.27 11.08 -9.55
N VAL A 50 -10.60 11.67 -8.57
CA VAL A 50 -10.88 11.43 -7.14
C VAL A 50 -11.11 12.71 -6.32
N GLY A 51 -11.04 13.89 -6.95
CA GLY A 51 -11.35 15.16 -6.29
C GLY A 51 -10.32 15.62 -5.25
N ILE A 52 -9.10 15.09 -5.29
CA ILE A 52 -8.06 15.38 -4.31
C ILE A 52 -7.07 16.40 -4.89
N SER A 53 -6.91 17.54 -4.21
CA SER A 53 -5.76 18.43 -4.45
C SER A 53 -4.53 17.75 -3.86
N VAL A 54 -3.57 17.42 -4.72
CA VAL A 54 -2.36 16.75 -4.31
C VAL A 54 -1.71 17.54 -3.19
N GLU A 55 -1.59 18.87 -3.30
CA GLU A 55 -1.05 19.79 -2.29
C GLU A 55 -1.60 19.56 -0.87
N GLN A 56 -2.86 19.14 -0.75
CA GLN A 56 -3.53 18.89 0.53
C GLN A 56 -3.43 17.43 1.00
N ALA A 57 -2.91 16.52 0.17
CA ALA A 57 -2.77 15.12 0.50
C ALA A 57 -1.70 14.89 1.57
N THR A 58 -2.04 14.14 2.61
CA THR A 58 -1.10 13.75 3.67
C THR A 58 -0.17 12.61 3.23
N TYR A 59 -0.65 11.74 2.34
CA TYR A 59 0.07 10.62 1.77
C TYR A 59 -0.40 10.44 0.33
N LEU A 60 0.54 10.17 -0.58
CA LEU A 60 0.25 9.90 -1.99
C LEU A 60 1.09 8.72 -2.45
N GLN A 61 0.41 7.71 -3.02
CA GLN A 61 1.05 6.55 -3.62
C GLN A 61 0.44 6.30 -5.00
N VAL A 62 1.31 6.03 -5.97
CA VAL A 62 0.94 5.68 -7.35
C VAL A 62 1.62 4.36 -7.69
N GLY A 63 0.84 3.31 -7.90
CA GLY A 63 1.35 1.94 -7.94
C GLY A 63 2.09 1.59 -6.65
N GLU A 64 3.31 1.09 -6.78
CA GLU A 64 4.21 0.77 -5.65
C GLU A 64 5.11 1.95 -5.23
N THR A 65 4.91 3.14 -5.81
CA THR A 65 5.74 4.32 -5.54
C THR A 65 5.05 5.30 -4.61
N VAL A 66 5.71 5.62 -3.50
CA VAL A 66 5.26 6.62 -2.54
C VAL A 66 5.94 7.97 -2.80
N PHE A 67 5.13 9.01 -2.93
CA PHE A 67 5.61 10.38 -2.98
C PHE A 67 5.71 10.91 -1.55
N ALA A 68 6.94 10.98 -1.03
CA ALA A 68 7.21 11.51 0.29
C ALA A 68 7.03 13.02 0.28
N ARG A 69 5.95 13.49 0.91
CA ARG A 69 5.59 14.90 0.99
C ARG A 69 6.16 15.55 2.24
N ALA A 70 6.50 16.84 2.13
CA ALA A 70 6.82 17.71 3.26
C ALA A 70 5.66 17.82 4.29
N MET A 71 4.42 17.45 3.92
CA MET A 71 3.26 17.45 4.83
C MET A 71 3.37 16.43 5.98
N ALA A 72 4.10 15.33 5.82
CA ALA A 72 4.34 14.38 6.91
C ALA A 72 5.08 15.05 8.08
N GLU A 73 6.01 15.97 7.80
CA GLU A 73 6.70 16.74 8.83
C GLU A 73 5.79 17.75 9.54
N LYS A 74 4.87 18.39 8.81
CA LYS A 74 3.90 19.33 9.40
C LYS A 74 2.98 18.62 10.38
N LEU A 75 2.47 17.44 10.02
CA LEU A 75 1.61 16.63 10.90
C LEU A 75 2.31 16.19 12.18
N PHE A 76 3.59 15.83 12.08
CA PHE A 76 4.39 15.50 13.24
C PHE A 76 4.58 16.73 14.15
N LYS A 77 4.96 17.88 13.57
CA LYS A 77 5.24 19.11 14.33
C LYS A 77 4.00 19.70 15.00
N GLU A 78 2.84 19.70 14.32
CA GLU A 78 1.62 20.34 14.81
C GLU A 78 0.74 19.40 15.65
N TYR A 79 0.69 18.12 15.32
CA TYR A 79 -0.30 17.18 15.88
C TYR A 79 0.31 15.91 16.47
N ASN A 80 1.65 15.78 16.46
CA ASN A 80 2.37 14.58 16.90
C ASN A 80 1.92 13.29 16.17
N VAL A 81 1.50 13.44 14.90
CA VAL A 81 1.06 12.34 14.05
C VAL A 81 2.21 11.90 13.14
N VAL A 82 2.51 10.60 13.13
CA VAL A 82 3.54 10.02 12.26
C VAL A 82 2.88 9.34 11.06
N VAL A 83 3.23 9.79 9.86
CA VAL A 83 2.80 9.16 8.60
C VAL A 83 4.05 8.66 7.87
N LYS A 84 4.07 7.37 7.57
CA LYS A 84 5.22 6.71 6.93
C LYS A 84 4.72 5.64 5.93
N PRO A 85 5.47 5.37 4.85
CA PRO A 85 5.24 4.19 4.01
C PRO A 85 5.22 2.91 4.85
N LEU A 86 4.31 1.98 4.55
CA LEU A 86 4.13 0.75 5.32
C LEU A 86 5.44 -0.04 5.46
N PHE A 87 6.21 -0.17 4.38
CA PHE A 87 7.48 -0.91 4.43
C PHE A 87 8.54 -0.30 5.36
N LYS A 88 8.52 1.03 5.55
CA LYS A 88 9.36 1.67 6.56
C LYS A 88 8.82 1.38 7.96
N ALA A 89 7.50 1.43 8.12
CA ALA A 89 6.85 1.10 9.39
C ALA A 89 7.21 -0.31 9.86
N LEU A 90 7.10 -1.30 8.99
CA LEU A 90 7.37 -2.70 9.32
C LEU A 90 8.84 -2.97 9.64
N LYS A 91 9.77 -2.18 9.08
CA LYS A 91 11.21 -2.29 9.38
C LYS A 91 11.62 -1.57 10.67
N GLU A 92 11.00 -0.43 10.97
CA GLU A 92 11.44 0.47 12.04
C GLU A 92 10.60 0.38 13.31
N ASP A 93 9.36 -0.12 13.22
CA ASP A 93 8.37 -0.07 14.31
C ASP A 93 7.85 -1.46 14.69
N LYS A 94 8.21 -1.91 15.91
CA LYS A 94 7.79 -3.21 16.46
C LYS A 94 6.27 -3.35 16.59
N LEU A 95 5.56 -2.24 16.80
CA LEU A 95 4.10 -2.27 16.89
C LEU A 95 3.49 -2.53 15.51
N ALA A 96 4.02 -1.90 14.46
CA ALA A 96 3.58 -2.14 13.10
C ALA A 96 3.79 -3.61 12.70
N GLU A 97 4.98 -4.17 12.96
CA GLU A 97 5.29 -5.58 12.74
C GLU A 97 4.29 -6.50 13.46
N LYS A 98 3.99 -6.20 14.73
CA LYS A 98 3.05 -6.99 15.55
C LYS A 98 1.60 -6.90 15.05
N LEU A 99 1.20 -5.78 14.46
CA LEU A 99 -0.17 -5.53 14.02
C LEU A 99 -0.44 -6.00 12.57
N ALA A 100 0.59 -6.09 11.73
CA ALA A 100 0.47 -6.52 10.35
C ALA A 100 -0.25 -7.87 10.26
N TRP A 101 -1.24 -7.97 9.36
CA TRP A 101 -2.00 -9.20 9.10
C TRP A 101 -2.70 -9.84 10.30
N THR A 102 -2.99 -9.04 11.35
CA THR A 102 -3.74 -9.53 12.52
C THR A 102 -5.26 -9.46 12.32
N LEU A 103 -5.75 -8.45 11.59
CA LEU A 103 -7.18 -8.27 11.30
C LEU A 103 -7.62 -8.99 10.03
N LEU A 104 -6.74 -9.09 9.04
CA LEU A 104 -6.98 -9.77 7.78
C LEU A 104 -6.03 -10.96 7.69
N ARG A 105 -6.55 -12.11 7.28
CA ARG A 105 -5.72 -13.30 7.08
C ARG A 105 -5.16 -13.28 5.65
N PRO A 106 -3.85 -13.51 5.46
CA PRO A 106 -3.27 -13.57 4.12
C PRO A 106 -3.87 -14.67 3.22
N ASP A 107 -4.37 -15.76 3.79
CA ASP A 107 -4.96 -16.91 3.09
C ASP A 107 -6.46 -16.77 2.77
N GLN A 108 -7.03 -15.57 2.96
CA GLN A 108 -8.46 -15.35 2.79
C GLN A 108 -8.90 -15.56 1.34
N ASP A 109 -8.18 -14.99 0.38
CA ASP A 109 -8.39 -15.13 -1.06
C ASP A 109 -7.10 -14.80 -1.84
N LYS A 110 -7.16 -14.91 -3.17
CA LYS A 110 -6.02 -14.64 -4.05
C LYS A 110 -5.48 -13.23 -3.93
N TYR A 111 -6.33 -12.25 -3.60
CA TYR A 111 -5.91 -10.85 -3.51
C TYR A 111 -5.12 -10.60 -2.23
N THR A 112 -5.60 -11.11 -1.09
CA THR A 112 -4.86 -11.02 0.18
C THR A 112 -3.56 -11.80 0.12
N ALA A 113 -3.56 -12.98 -0.51
CA ALA A 113 -2.38 -13.81 -0.68
C ALA A 113 -1.33 -13.12 -1.56
N TYR A 114 -1.78 -12.54 -2.67
CA TYR A 114 -0.90 -11.81 -3.59
C TYR A 114 -0.30 -10.57 -2.94
N ALA A 115 -1.09 -9.79 -2.19
CA ALA A 115 -0.60 -8.63 -1.45
C ALA A 115 0.42 -9.02 -0.38
N TYR A 116 0.17 -10.08 0.40
CA TYR A 116 1.11 -10.56 1.41
C TYR A 116 2.45 -11.05 0.82
N LEU A 117 2.38 -11.81 -0.27
CA LEU A 117 3.57 -12.43 -0.88
C LEU A 117 4.38 -11.43 -1.73
N TYR A 118 3.71 -10.48 -2.37
CA TYR A 118 4.33 -9.65 -3.41
C TYR A 118 4.10 -8.15 -3.28
N GLY A 119 3.26 -7.68 -2.35
CA GLY A 119 2.92 -6.26 -2.15
C GLY A 119 4.05 -5.39 -1.59
N LYS A 120 5.26 -5.95 -1.41
CA LYS A 120 6.48 -5.26 -0.99
C LYS A 120 6.29 -4.40 0.27
N GLU A 121 5.54 -4.97 1.21
CA GLU A 121 5.52 -4.56 2.61
C GLU A 121 6.90 -4.75 3.27
#